data_AF-A0A433R0Q3-F1
#
_entry.id   AF-A0A433R0Q3-F1
#
_cell.length_a   1.000
_cell.length_b   1.000
_cell.length_c   1.000
_cell.angle_alpha   90.00
_cell.angle_beta   90.00
_cell.angle_gamma   90.00
#
_symmetry.space_group_name_H-M   'P 1'
#
loop_
_entity.id
_entity.type
_entity.pdbx_description
1 polymer ?
#
loop_
_entity_poly.entity_id
_entity_poly.type
_entity_poly.pdbx_seq_one_letter_code
_entity_poly.pdbx_strand_id
1 'polypeptide(L)'
;MATVTPTPGVSIVAYDDKDQVVYTLTAADLPTYNGKFFPKMNSVQYYHIGNGTTLLEARSPFLGIPKAGVAGVAMTVINNFIYVNRNADKTDQYTVKLVVGTWDDMVANVCTPGSSCPDIVFIGSTQVAGQAANQTILQLESFFDEYTEINSWLLKDAFSKVRVARNFQITCLPMHAVHSCPKSFQLTYYDYTYAVPLTTDMRLLFYNTTTFDILGLTHPPPVGTTWGDEWWRTWNWYELRP
;
A
#
# COMPACT_ATOMS: atom_id res chain seq x y z
N MET A 1 -7.56 -14.93 -0.48
CA MET A 1 -7.49 -13.61 -1.16
C MET A 1 -8.32 -13.71 -2.42
N ALA A 2 -9.29 -12.81 -2.60
CA ALA A 2 -9.92 -12.66 -3.91
C ALA A 2 -8.81 -12.33 -4.92
N THR A 3 -8.81 -13.05 -6.04
CA THR A 3 -7.85 -12.79 -7.11
C THR A 3 -8.26 -11.49 -7.78
N VAL A 4 -7.48 -10.44 -7.56
CA VAL A 4 -7.66 -9.15 -8.24
C VAL A 4 -7.06 -9.31 -9.64
N THR A 5 -7.93 -9.30 -10.66
CA THR A 5 -7.55 -9.54 -12.06
C THR A 5 -7.68 -8.24 -12.85
N PRO A 6 -6.68 -7.86 -13.65
CA PRO A 6 -6.78 -6.68 -14.52
C PRO A 6 -7.97 -6.77 -15.48
N THR A 7 -8.62 -5.63 -15.75
CA THR A 7 -9.72 -5.56 -16.71
C THR A 7 -9.19 -5.81 -18.14
N PRO A 8 -9.81 -6.72 -18.90
CA PRO A 8 -9.41 -7.00 -20.28
C PRO A 8 -9.48 -5.77 -21.18
N GLY A 9 -8.53 -5.66 -22.10
CA GLY A 9 -8.56 -4.67 -23.19
C GLY A 9 -7.72 -3.42 -22.96
N VAL A 10 -7.05 -3.26 -21.82
CA VAL A 10 -6.00 -2.24 -21.60
C VAL A 10 -4.63 -2.87 -21.88
N SER A 11 -3.78 -2.19 -22.65
CA SER A 11 -2.44 -2.66 -22.96
C SER A 11 -1.49 -2.55 -21.76
N ILE A 12 -0.62 -3.54 -21.57
CA ILE A 12 0.48 -3.45 -20.61
C ILE A 12 1.76 -3.89 -21.31
N VAL A 13 2.76 -3.02 -21.33
CA VAL A 13 4.07 -3.28 -21.94
C VAL A 13 5.14 -3.11 -20.87
N ALA A 14 6.02 -4.09 -20.71
CA ALA A 14 7.10 -4.08 -19.73
C ALA A 14 8.45 -3.75 -20.40
N TYR A 15 9.24 -2.90 -19.75
CA TYR A 15 10.52 -2.40 -20.27
C TYR A 15 11.67 -2.63 -19.29
N ASP A 16 12.87 -2.83 -19.82
CA ASP A 16 14.11 -2.92 -19.05
C ASP A 16 14.77 -1.55 -18.82
N ASP A 17 16.00 -1.54 -18.31
CA ASP A 17 16.81 -0.35 -18.03
C ASP A 17 17.37 0.34 -19.27
N LYS A 18 17.18 -0.25 -20.45
CA LYS A 18 17.63 0.25 -21.77
C LYS A 18 16.46 0.60 -22.68
N ASP A 19 15.28 0.79 -22.09
CA ASP A 19 14.02 1.05 -22.79
C ASP A 19 13.67 -0.03 -23.83
N GLN A 20 14.13 -1.27 -23.64
CA GLN A 20 13.78 -2.39 -24.50
C GLN A 20 12.56 -3.11 -23.95
N VAL A 21 11.66 -3.49 -24.86
CA VAL A 21 10.47 -4.27 -24.50
C VAL A 21 10.90 -5.67 -24.05
N VAL A 22 10.59 -5.99 -22.79
CA VAL A 22 10.84 -7.31 -22.20
C VAL A 22 9.71 -8.28 -22.55
N TYR A 23 8.47 -7.80 -22.42
CA TYR A 23 7.26 -8.51 -22.82
C TYR A 23 6.06 -7.55 -22.92
N THR A 24 5.00 -8.00 -23.58
CA THR A 24 3.69 -7.34 -23.65
C THR A 24 2.66 -8.29 -23.08
N LEU A 25 1.79 -7.80 -22.18
CA LEU A 25 0.63 -8.55 -21.70
C LEU A 25 -0.58 -8.15 -22.54
N THR A 26 -1.20 -9.14 -23.17
CA THR A 26 -2.43 -8.99 -23.95
C THR A 26 -3.66 -9.26 -23.08
N ALA A 27 -4.85 -8.93 -23.57
CA ALA A 27 -6.10 -9.24 -22.87
C ALA A 27 -6.28 -10.74 -22.56
N ALA A 28 -5.70 -11.63 -23.38
CA ALA A 28 -5.72 -13.08 -23.16
C ALA A 28 -4.76 -13.53 -22.05
N ASP A 29 -3.73 -12.74 -21.78
CA ASP A 29 -2.72 -13.01 -20.76
C ASP A 29 -3.22 -12.67 -19.35
N LEU A 30 -3.94 -11.55 -19.21
CA LEU A 30 -4.35 -10.97 -17.92
C LEU A 30 -5.07 -11.93 -16.94
N PRO A 31 -5.91 -12.89 -17.38
CA PRO A 31 -6.51 -13.88 -16.48
C PRO A 31 -5.51 -14.87 -15.85
N THR A 32 -4.38 -15.12 -16.53
CA THR A 32 -3.32 -16.04 -16.05
C THR A 32 -2.30 -15.35 -15.16
N TYR A 33 -2.12 -14.03 -15.33
CA TYR A 33 -1.29 -13.18 -14.48
C TYR A 33 -2.03 -12.75 -13.21
N ASN A 34 -2.30 -13.71 -12.33
CA ASN A 34 -2.68 -13.42 -10.96
C ASN A 34 -1.43 -13.13 -10.10
N GLY A 35 -1.56 -12.32 -9.05
CA GLY A 35 -0.45 -11.78 -8.23
C GLY A 35 0.49 -12.80 -7.56
N LYS A 36 0.47 -14.09 -7.91
CA LYS A 36 1.48 -15.06 -7.48
C LYS A 36 2.72 -15.09 -8.38
N PHE A 37 2.63 -14.76 -9.66
CA PHE A 37 3.79 -14.81 -10.57
C PHE A 37 3.71 -13.75 -11.68
N PHE A 38 4.57 -12.73 -11.59
CA PHE A 38 4.89 -11.86 -12.72
C PHE A 38 6.17 -12.36 -13.41
N PRO A 39 6.17 -12.50 -14.74
CA PRO A 39 7.27 -13.09 -15.46
C PRO A 39 8.42 -12.09 -15.51
N LYS A 40 9.66 -12.57 -15.33
CA LYS A 40 10.89 -11.77 -15.48
C LYS A 40 10.87 -10.45 -14.69
N MET A 41 10.20 -10.40 -13.54
CA MET A 41 10.04 -9.18 -12.74
C MET A 41 11.38 -8.55 -12.33
N ASN A 42 12.43 -9.35 -12.23
CA ASN A 42 13.79 -8.89 -11.91
C ASN A 42 14.48 -8.15 -13.07
N SER A 43 13.97 -8.26 -14.30
CA SER A 43 14.52 -7.58 -15.48
C SER A 43 13.61 -6.45 -15.99
N VAL A 44 12.56 -6.10 -15.24
CA VAL A 44 11.64 -5.02 -15.59
C VAL A 44 11.93 -3.83 -14.70
N GLN A 45 12.12 -2.66 -15.30
CA GLN A 45 12.28 -1.38 -14.60
C GLN A 45 11.00 -0.56 -14.58
N TYR A 46 10.17 -0.67 -15.62
CA TYR A 46 8.88 0.00 -15.65
C TYR A 46 7.89 -0.67 -16.59
N TYR A 47 6.62 -0.29 -16.43
CA TYR A 47 5.52 -0.71 -17.28
C TYR A 47 4.83 0.53 -17.87
N HIS A 48 4.40 0.44 -19.13
CA HIS A 48 3.39 1.34 -19.67
C HIS A 48 2.04 0.62 -19.66
N ILE A 49 1.08 1.21 -18.97
CA ILE A 49 -0.28 0.69 -18.83
C ILE A 49 -1.24 1.68 -19.50
N GLY A 50 -1.97 1.21 -20.50
CA GLY A 50 -2.75 2.03 -21.42
C GLY A 50 -1.94 2.55 -22.62
N ASN A 51 -2.62 3.23 -23.55
CA ASN A 51 -2.01 3.85 -24.73
C ASN A 51 -2.50 5.28 -25.01
N GLY A 52 -3.06 5.95 -23.99
CA GLY A 52 -3.59 7.30 -24.11
C GLY A 52 -2.52 8.39 -24.21
N THR A 53 -2.97 9.61 -24.51
CA THR A 53 -2.09 10.75 -24.81
C THR A 53 -1.58 11.46 -23.55
N THR A 54 -2.30 11.37 -22.44
CA THR A 54 -1.86 11.97 -21.17
C THR A 54 -1.02 10.96 -20.39
N LEU A 55 0.26 11.29 -20.18
CA LEU A 55 1.19 10.46 -19.42
C LEU A 55 1.13 10.82 -17.93
N LEU A 56 0.93 9.82 -17.09
CA LEU A 56 1.08 9.90 -15.64
C LEU A 56 2.22 8.98 -15.20
N GLU A 57 2.94 9.36 -14.15
CA GLU A 57 3.97 8.53 -13.55
C GLU A 57 3.51 7.97 -12.21
N ALA A 58 3.61 6.65 -12.06
CA ALA A 58 3.43 5.95 -10.80
C ALA A 58 4.72 5.26 -10.38
N ARG A 59 5.02 5.25 -9.07
CA ARG A 59 6.22 4.61 -8.51
C ARG A 59 5.88 3.56 -7.48
N SER A 60 6.60 2.44 -7.51
CA SER A 60 6.22 1.26 -6.73
C SER A 60 7.40 0.42 -6.25
N PRO A 61 7.55 0.17 -4.93
CA PRO A 61 8.69 -0.55 -4.36
C PRO A 61 8.50 -2.08 -4.42
N PHE A 62 7.99 -2.59 -5.54
CA PHE A 62 7.59 -3.98 -5.71
C PHE A 62 8.52 -4.82 -6.59
N LEU A 63 9.79 -4.42 -6.73
CA LEU A 63 10.77 -5.24 -7.46
C LEU A 63 10.97 -6.60 -6.77
N GLY A 64 10.89 -7.68 -7.55
CA GLY A 64 11.25 -9.04 -7.16
C GLY A 64 10.07 -9.98 -6.88
N ILE A 65 10.29 -11.29 -7.07
CA ILE A 65 9.32 -12.38 -6.85
C ILE A 65 8.59 -12.29 -5.50
N PRO A 66 9.24 -11.96 -4.36
CA PRO A 66 8.56 -11.86 -3.06
C PRO A 66 7.46 -10.79 -3.00
N LYS A 67 7.43 -9.86 -3.96
CA LYS A 67 6.53 -8.71 -3.99
C LYS A 67 5.52 -8.76 -5.14
N ALA A 68 5.43 -9.89 -5.86
CA ALA A 68 4.53 -10.09 -6.99
C ALA A 68 3.05 -9.85 -6.64
N GLY A 69 2.64 -10.15 -5.41
CA GLY A 69 1.26 -9.95 -4.94
C GLY A 69 0.85 -8.48 -4.96
N VAL A 70 1.66 -7.62 -4.34
CA VAL A 70 1.37 -6.19 -4.23
C VAL A 70 1.51 -5.50 -5.59
N ALA A 71 2.49 -5.91 -6.40
CA ALA A 71 2.60 -5.46 -7.79
C ALA A 71 1.37 -5.79 -8.62
N GLY A 72 0.83 -7.01 -8.50
CA GLY A 72 -0.40 -7.39 -9.19
C GLY A 72 -1.60 -6.53 -8.80
N VAL A 73 -1.72 -6.18 -7.52
CA VAL A 73 -2.77 -5.26 -7.04
C VAL A 73 -2.59 -3.86 -7.63
N ALA A 74 -1.37 -3.30 -7.55
CA ALA A 74 -1.09 -1.96 -8.09
C ALA A 74 -1.33 -1.89 -9.60
N MET A 75 -0.85 -2.87 -10.36
CA MET A 75 -1.09 -2.96 -11.80
C MET A 75 -2.58 -3.08 -12.12
N THR A 76 -3.34 -3.83 -11.33
CA THR A 76 -4.78 -3.95 -11.54
C THR A 76 -5.51 -2.64 -11.25
N VAL A 77 -5.16 -1.94 -10.17
CA VAL A 77 -5.76 -0.63 -9.87
C VAL A 77 -5.46 0.38 -10.99
N ILE A 78 -4.23 0.43 -11.49
CA ILE A 78 -3.86 1.29 -12.61
C ILE A 78 -4.60 0.89 -13.89
N ASN A 79 -4.64 -0.40 -14.22
CA ASN A 79 -5.38 -0.91 -15.38
C ASN A 79 -6.87 -0.53 -15.31
N ASN A 80 -7.50 -0.69 -14.15
CA ASN A 80 -8.88 -0.31 -13.95
C ASN A 80 -9.08 1.20 -14.07
N PHE A 81 -8.17 2.01 -13.53
CA PHE A 81 -8.17 3.46 -13.72
C PHE A 81 -8.14 3.84 -15.20
N ILE A 82 -7.28 3.22 -16.00
CA ILE A 82 -7.26 3.45 -17.45
C ILE A 82 -8.61 3.07 -18.08
N TYR A 83 -9.12 1.89 -17.75
CA TYR A 83 -10.35 1.36 -18.35
C TYR A 83 -11.58 2.25 -18.08
N VAL A 84 -11.77 2.70 -16.84
CA VAL A 84 -12.93 3.50 -16.45
C VAL A 84 -12.86 4.94 -16.94
N ASN A 85 -11.66 5.46 -17.24
CA ASN A 85 -11.44 6.81 -17.75
C ASN A 85 -11.16 6.82 -19.26
N ARG A 86 -11.79 5.92 -20.02
CA ARG A 86 -11.70 5.92 -21.48
C ARG A 86 -12.54 7.04 -22.09
N ASN A 87 -12.11 7.50 -23.26
CA ASN A 87 -12.90 8.39 -24.10
C ASN A 87 -14.22 7.72 -24.53
N ALA A 88 -15.17 8.51 -25.03
CA ALA A 88 -16.47 7.99 -25.50
C ALA A 88 -16.35 6.94 -26.62
N ASP A 89 -15.27 6.98 -27.40
CA ASP A 89 -14.94 6.01 -28.45
C ASP A 89 -14.20 4.75 -27.94
N LYS A 90 -14.06 4.61 -26.62
CA LYS A 90 -13.35 3.53 -25.90
C LYS A 90 -11.84 3.51 -26.12
N THR A 91 -11.24 4.58 -26.62
CA THR A 91 -9.78 4.74 -26.60
C THR A 91 -9.30 5.15 -25.20
N ASP A 92 -8.07 4.77 -24.86
CA ASP A 92 -7.47 5.16 -23.59
C ASP A 92 -7.18 6.66 -23.60
N GLN A 93 -7.58 7.39 -22.56
CA GLN A 93 -7.24 8.80 -22.40
C GLN A 93 -5.84 8.97 -21.77
N TYR A 94 -5.47 8.03 -20.91
CA TYR A 94 -4.26 8.07 -20.11
C TYR A 94 -3.31 6.92 -20.48
N THR A 95 -2.01 7.16 -20.28
CA THR A 95 -0.98 6.13 -20.16
C THR A 95 -0.33 6.32 -18.79
N VAL A 96 -0.21 5.26 -18.01
CA VAL A 96 0.52 5.29 -16.74
C VAL A 96 1.85 4.58 -16.91
N LYS A 97 2.95 5.31 -16.68
CA LYS A 97 4.30 4.74 -16.51
C LYS A 97 4.47 4.31 -15.06
N LEU A 98 4.34 3.02 -14.80
CA LEU A 98 4.59 2.42 -13.50
C LEU A 98 6.07 2.03 -13.38
N VAL A 99 6.86 2.87 -12.73
CA VAL A 99 8.26 2.57 -12.40
C VAL A 99 8.30 1.64 -11.18
N VAL A 100 9.07 0.57 -11.29
CA VAL A 100 9.25 -0.41 -10.23
C VAL A 100 10.71 -0.45 -9.78
N GLY A 101 10.92 -0.55 -8.47
CA GLY A 101 12.27 -0.62 -7.92
C GLY A 101 12.30 -1.14 -6.50
N THR A 102 13.43 -0.94 -5.83
CA THR A 102 13.53 -1.28 -4.42
C THR A 102 12.78 -0.27 -3.55
N TRP A 103 12.69 -0.58 -2.26
CA TRP A 103 12.07 0.32 -1.30
C TRP A 103 12.83 1.64 -1.16
N ASP A 104 14.16 1.56 -1.18
CA ASP A 104 15.03 2.72 -1.03
C ASP A 104 14.95 3.62 -2.27
N ASP A 105 14.95 3.04 -3.47
CA ASP A 105 14.85 3.80 -4.73
C ASP A 105 13.56 4.62 -4.82
N MET A 106 12.46 4.06 -4.33
CA MET A 106 11.14 4.66 -4.48
C MET A 106 10.80 5.67 -3.39
N VAL A 107 11.49 5.62 -2.23
CA VAL A 107 11.11 6.42 -1.04
C VAL A 107 12.18 7.39 -0.58
N ALA A 108 13.46 7.10 -0.79
CA ALA A 108 14.52 8.03 -0.40
C ALA A 108 14.43 9.37 -1.18
N ASN A 109 13.94 9.33 -2.42
CA ASN A 109 13.79 10.52 -3.26
C ASN A 109 12.51 10.49 -4.10
N VAL A 110 11.33 10.52 -3.45
CA VAL A 110 10.03 10.58 -4.16
C VAL A 110 10.02 11.76 -5.13
N CYS A 111 10.48 12.93 -4.67
CA CYS A 111 10.72 14.12 -5.49
C CYS A 111 12.21 14.46 -5.46
N THR A 112 12.96 14.11 -6.51
CA THR A 112 14.35 14.57 -6.67
C THR A 112 14.38 16.00 -7.21
N PRO A 113 15.27 16.88 -6.69
CA PRO A 113 15.52 18.17 -7.31
C PRO A 113 15.97 17.98 -8.78
N GLY A 114 15.26 18.58 -9.74
CA GLY A 114 15.57 18.50 -11.16
C GLY A 114 14.84 17.41 -11.95
N SER A 115 13.98 16.62 -11.30
CA SER A 115 13.03 15.70 -11.96
C SER A 115 11.59 16.10 -11.65
N SER A 116 10.65 15.70 -12.51
CA SER A 116 9.24 15.67 -12.12
C SER A 116 9.03 14.67 -10.98
N CYS A 117 8.22 15.05 -10.00
CA CYS A 117 7.68 14.11 -9.02
C CYS A 117 6.74 13.12 -9.72
N PRO A 118 6.64 11.87 -9.25
CA PRO A 118 5.58 10.98 -9.71
C PRO A 118 4.22 11.54 -9.28
N ASP A 119 3.18 11.29 -10.07
CA ASP A 119 1.80 11.65 -9.73
C ASP A 119 1.26 10.76 -8.59
N ILE A 120 1.70 9.49 -8.56
CA ILE A 120 1.28 8.50 -7.56
C ILE A 120 2.50 7.72 -7.06
N VAL A 121 2.57 7.46 -5.76
CA VAL A 121 3.57 6.54 -5.19
C VAL A 121 2.87 5.51 -4.29
N PHE A 122 3.21 4.24 -4.50
CA PHE A 122 2.80 3.17 -3.60
C PHE A 122 3.85 3.05 -2.49
N ILE A 123 3.49 3.36 -1.26
CA ILE A 123 4.40 3.26 -0.11
C ILE A 123 3.72 2.58 1.07
N GLY A 124 4.55 2.04 1.96
CA GLY A 124 4.15 1.55 3.27
C GLY A 124 3.74 2.69 4.19
N SER A 125 2.82 2.39 5.10
CA SER A 125 2.27 3.35 6.07
C SER A 125 3.35 4.00 6.94
N THR A 126 4.43 3.28 7.27
CA THR A 126 5.56 3.81 8.05
C THR A 126 6.27 4.98 7.37
N GLN A 127 6.23 5.06 6.04
CA GLN A 127 6.92 6.10 5.28
C GLN A 127 5.99 7.26 4.91
N VAL A 128 4.67 7.05 4.90
CA VAL A 128 3.68 8.14 4.76
C VAL A 128 3.92 9.23 5.81
N ALA A 129 4.18 8.86 7.06
CA ALA A 129 4.44 9.83 8.13
C ALA A 129 5.69 10.68 7.87
N GLY A 130 6.79 10.07 7.41
CA GLY A 130 8.03 10.78 7.08
C GLY A 130 7.89 11.71 5.88
N GLN A 131 7.23 11.25 4.82
CA GLN A 131 6.97 12.07 3.63
C GLN A 131 6.01 13.24 3.95
N ALA A 132 4.97 12.98 4.74
CA ALA A 132 4.08 14.04 5.23
C ALA A 132 4.87 15.08 6.02
N ALA A 133 5.69 14.67 7.00
CA ALA A 133 6.50 15.58 7.80
C ALA A 133 7.41 16.47 6.92
N ASN A 134 8.00 15.90 5.87
CA ASN A 134 8.86 16.61 4.91
C ASN A 134 8.10 17.38 3.82
N GLN A 135 6.77 17.38 3.84
CA GLN A 135 5.91 18.06 2.85
C GLN A 135 6.14 17.61 1.40
N THR A 136 6.53 16.35 1.20
CA THR A 136 6.80 15.77 -0.13
C THR A 136 5.59 15.03 -0.73
N ILE A 137 4.50 14.92 0.03
CA ILE A 137 3.21 14.38 -0.41
C ILE A 137 2.07 15.34 -0.07
N LEU A 138 1.01 15.31 -0.89
CA LEU A 138 -0.17 16.15 -0.73
C LEU A 138 -1.14 15.58 0.30
N GLN A 139 -1.82 16.45 1.02
CA GLN A 139 -2.97 16.08 1.84
C GLN A 139 -4.18 15.83 0.93
N LEU A 140 -4.92 14.75 1.19
CA LEU A 140 -6.01 14.29 0.34
C LEU A 140 -7.41 14.68 0.82
N GLU A 141 -7.54 15.37 1.96
CA GLU A 141 -8.85 15.60 2.60
C GLU A 141 -9.85 16.30 1.68
N SER A 142 -9.43 17.32 0.93
CA SER A 142 -10.31 18.03 -0.02
C SER A 142 -10.82 17.13 -1.14
N PHE A 143 -10.00 16.20 -1.63
CA PHE A 143 -10.41 15.23 -2.65
C PHE A 143 -11.41 14.23 -2.09
N PHE A 144 -11.24 13.81 -0.84
CA PHE A 144 -12.19 12.94 -0.16
C PHE A 144 -13.51 13.63 0.12
N ASP A 145 -13.48 14.90 0.55
CA ASP A 145 -14.69 15.69 0.78
C ASP A 145 -15.51 15.78 -0.51
N GLU A 146 -14.90 16.22 -1.61
CA GLU A 146 -15.54 16.28 -2.94
C GLU A 146 -16.09 14.91 -3.38
N TYR A 147 -15.29 13.84 -3.25
CA TYR A 147 -15.71 12.51 -3.65
C TYR A 147 -16.90 11.99 -2.82
N THR A 148 -16.92 12.27 -1.52
CA THR A 148 -17.96 11.81 -0.59
C THR A 148 -19.26 12.62 -0.68
N GLU A 149 -19.18 13.88 -1.11
CA GLU A 149 -20.37 14.67 -1.48
C GLU A 149 -21.12 14.03 -2.64
N ILE A 150 -20.39 13.45 -3.59
CA ILE A 150 -20.96 12.83 -4.80
C ILE A 150 -21.38 11.37 -4.57
N ASN A 151 -20.63 10.60 -3.78
CA ASN A 151 -20.74 9.13 -3.70
C ASN A 151 -21.27 8.57 -2.37
N SER A 152 -21.90 9.42 -1.54
CA SER A 152 -22.42 9.13 -0.20
C SER A 152 -21.36 8.90 0.89
N TRP A 153 -21.78 9.14 2.14
CA TRP A 153 -21.00 9.13 3.38
C TRP A 153 -20.35 7.78 3.75
N LEU A 154 -20.78 6.67 3.15
CA LEU A 154 -20.36 5.30 3.51
C LEU A 154 -18.85 5.06 3.36
N LEU A 155 -18.15 5.85 2.55
CA LEU A 155 -16.70 5.75 2.36
C LEU A 155 -15.87 6.33 3.51
N LYS A 156 -16.38 7.34 4.24
CA LYS A 156 -15.63 7.97 5.35
C LYS A 156 -15.40 7.00 6.52
N ASP A 157 -16.34 6.08 6.74
CA ASP A 157 -16.28 5.08 7.82
C ASP A 157 -15.75 3.71 7.36
N ALA A 158 -15.83 3.40 6.06
CA ALA A 158 -15.39 2.11 5.51
C ALA A 158 -13.86 2.02 5.29
N PHE A 159 -13.15 3.15 5.26
CA PHE A 159 -11.70 3.18 5.06
C PHE A 159 -10.94 3.45 6.36
N SER A 160 -9.97 2.57 6.68
CA SER A 160 -8.95 2.87 7.68
C SER A 160 -8.04 3.99 7.16
N LYS A 161 -8.40 5.25 7.40
CA LYS A 161 -7.58 6.42 7.02
C LYS A 161 -6.16 6.27 7.59
N VAL A 162 -5.13 6.47 6.76
CA VAL A 162 -3.76 6.63 7.26
C VAL A 162 -3.64 8.06 7.78
N ARG A 163 -3.86 8.22 9.08
CA ARG A 163 -3.81 9.51 9.78
C ARG A 163 -2.39 9.77 10.26
N VAL A 164 -1.86 10.97 9.98
CA VAL A 164 -0.55 11.41 10.47
C VAL A 164 -0.78 12.56 11.44
N ALA A 165 -0.36 12.38 12.70
CA ALA A 165 -0.38 13.47 13.67
C ALA A 165 0.71 14.50 13.31
N ARG A 166 0.32 15.78 13.16
CA ARG A 166 1.27 16.90 13.08
C ARG A 166 1.20 17.74 14.34
N ASN A 167 2.39 18.13 14.81
CA ASN A 167 2.72 19.05 15.90
C ASN A 167 2.84 18.45 17.31
N PHE A 168 4.03 18.65 17.89
CA PHE A 168 4.32 18.56 19.31
C PHE A 168 4.46 19.99 19.83
N GLN A 169 3.47 20.48 20.58
CA GLN A 169 3.52 21.81 21.20
C GLN A 169 3.61 21.65 22.71
N ILE A 170 4.75 22.02 23.29
CA ILE A 170 4.86 22.25 24.74
C ILE A 170 4.42 23.69 24.99
N THR A 171 3.21 23.89 25.45
CA THR A 171 2.75 25.19 25.96
C THR A 171 3.08 25.29 27.44
N CYS A 172 3.90 26.29 27.83
CA CYS A 172 4.00 26.71 29.23
C CYS A 172 2.82 27.63 29.52
N LEU A 173 1.96 27.24 30.46
CA LEU A 173 0.91 28.14 30.96
C LEU A 173 1.58 29.26 31.79
N PRO A 174 1.22 30.54 31.58
CA PRO A 174 1.71 31.61 32.42
C PRO A 174 1.02 31.51 33.79
N MET A 175 1.71 30.96 34.78
CA MET A 175 1.34 31.16 36.18
C MET A 175 2.12 32.34 36.74
N HIS A 176 1.39 33.32 37.27
CA HIS A 176 1.97 34.38 38.07
C HIS A 176 2.68 33.78 39.29
N ALA A 177 3.97 34.11 39.39
CA ALA A 177 4.88 33.86 40.50
C ALA A 177 5.38 32.40 40.68
N VAL A 178 6.71 32.31 40.73
CA VAL A 178 7.55 31.22 41.28
C VAL A 178 7.79 29.98 40.38
N HIS A 179 8.83 30.06 39.55
CA HIS A 179 9.80 29.01 39.16
C HIS A 179 9.32 27.55 38.97
N SER A 180 8.09 27.35 38.48
CA SER A 180 7.55 26.02 38.24
C SER A 180 6.68 26.07 36.97
N CYS A 181 7.21 25.68 35.81
CA CYS A 181 6.36 25.44 34.63
C CYS A 181 5.90 23.97 34.70
N PRO A 182 4.64 23.67 35.12
CA PRO A 182 4.07 22.36 34.82
C PRO A 182 3.93 22.31 33.31
N LYS A 183 4.79 21.52 32.65
CA LYS A 183 4.67 21.22 31.23
C LYS A 183 3.34 20.47 31.04
N SER A 184 2.28 21.17 30.66
CA SER A 184 1.06 20.51 30.22
C SER A 184 1.32 19.92 28.84
N PHE A 185 1.36 18.60 28.77
CA PHE A 185 1.44 17.89 27.50
C PHE A 185 0.09 17.98 26.82
N GLN A 186 -0.03 18.85 25.81
CA GLN A 186 -1.18 18.86 24.93
C GLN A 186 -0.74 18.31 23.57
N LEU A 187 -1.20 17.09 23.27
CA LEU A 187 -1.18 16.56 21.92
C LEU A 187 -2.41 17.10 21.20
N THR A 188 -2.21 18.03 20.28
CA THR A 188 -3.26 18.39 19.32
C THR A 188 -3.17 17.40 18.16
N TYR A 189 -4.08 16.43 18.14
CA TYR A 189 -4.20 15.49 17.03
C TYR A 189 -4.98 16.16 15.90
N TYR A 190 -4.33 16.43 14.78
CA TYR A 190 -5.01 16.73 13.53
C TYR A 190 -5.08 15.48 12.67
N ASP A 191 -6.29 15.09 12.30
CA ASP A 191 -6.56 13.89 11.51
C ASP A 191 -6.55 14.23 10.02
N TYR A 192 -5.36 14.22 9.43
CA TYR A 192 -5.19 14.46 8.00
C TYR A 192 -5.05 13.14 7.23
N THR A 193 -5.83 13.00 6.15
CA THR A 193 -5.67 11.88 5.22
C THR A 193 -4.55 12.18 4.22
N TYR A 194 -3.50 11.36 4.20
CA TYR A 194 -2.37 11.50 3.27
C TYR A 194 -2.23 10.36 2.26
N ALA A 195 -2.95 9.26 2.45
CA ALA A 195 -2.86 8.09 1.58
C ALA A 195 -4.16 7.29 1.58
N VAL A 196 -4.34 6.49 0.52
CA VAL A 196 -5.42 5.51 0.40
C VAL A 196 -4.84 4.12 0.66
N PRO A 197 -5.35 3.35 1.65
CA PRO A 197 -4.88 1.98 1.88
C PRO A 197 -5.17 1.07 0.67
N LEU A 198 -4.12 0.42 0.15
CA LEU A 198 -4.25 -0.51 -0.98
C LEU A 198 -4.22 -1.98 -0.52
N THR A 199 -3.28 -2.32 0.36
CA THR A 199 -3.11 -3.66 0.91
C THR A 199 -2.88 -3.58 2.42
N THR A 200 -3.24 -4.65 3.13
CA THR A 200 -2.88 -4.83 4.54
C THR A 200 -2.09 -6.11 4.68
N ASP A 201 -0.98 -6.02 5.41
CA ASP A 201 -0.11 -7.15 5.69
C ASP A 201 -0.19 -7.48 7.19
N MET A 202 -0.43 -8.75 7.50
CA MET A 202 -0.43 -9.25 8.87
C MET A 202 0.79 -10.15 9.08
N ARG A 203 1.51 -9.94 10.18
CA ARG A 203 2.55 -10.87 10.62
C ARG A 203 1.88 -12.04 11.31
N LEU A 204 1.97 -13.21 10.68
CA LEU A 204 1.47 -14.47 11.23
C LEU A 204 2.64 -15.32 11.67
N LEU A 205 2.48 -16.01 12.79
CA LEU A 205 3.42 -17.04 13.22
C LEU A 205 2.96 -18.38 12.66
N PHE A 206 3.80 -18.99 11.83
CA PHE A 206 3.60 -20.35 11.36
C PHE A 206 4.41 -21.31 12.25
N TYR A 207 3.82 -22.44 12.59
CA TYR A 207 4.52 -23.52 13.28
C TYR A 207 4.33 -24.82 12.52
N ASN A 208 5.23 -25.77 12.75
CA ASN A 208 5.21 -27.08 12.12
C ASN A 208 4.51 -28.09 13.04
N THR A 209 3.37 -28.62 12.60
CA THR A 209 2.58 -29.58 13.38
C THR A 209 3.34 -30.88 13.63
N THR A 210 4.09 -31.38 12.64
CA THR A 210 4.93 -32.58 12.79
C THR A 210 6.01 -32.40 13.85
N THR A 211 6.61 -31.22 13.94
CA THR A 211 7.57 -30.90 15.01
C THR A 211 6.89 -30.93 16.38
N PHE A 212 5.68 -30.40 16.49
CA PHE A 212 4.89 -30.43 17.72
C PHE A 212 4.55 -31.87 18.13
N ASP A 213 4.10 -32.69 17.17
CA ASP A 213 3.78 -34.11 17.41
C ASP A 213 5.00 -34.91 17.89
N ILE A 214 6.16 -34.73 17.24
CA ILE A 214 7.41 -35.42 17.61
C ILE A 214 7.88 -35.03 19.02
N LEU A 215 7.70 -33.77 19.39
CA LEU A 215 8.11 -33.24 20.70
C LEU A 215 7.05 -33.45 21.79
N GLY A 216 5.88 -34.01 21.46
CA GLY A 216 4.76 -34.16 22.39
C GLY A 216 4.18 -32.83 22.86
N LEU A 217 4.36 -31.75 22.09
CA LEU A 217 3.86 -30.42 22.45
C LEU A 217 2.37 -30.28 22.13
N THR A 218 1.66 -29.59 23.00
CA THR A 218 0.26 -29.22 22.74
C THR A 218 0.17 -28.21 21.60
N HIS A 219 -0.63 -28.50 20.58
CA HIS A 219 -0.84 -27.60 19.44
C HIS A 219 -1.51 -26.29 19.88
N PRO A 220 -1.12 -25.11 19.34
CA PRO A 220 -1.87 -23.88 19.55
C PRO A 220 -3.23 -23.90 18.81
N PRO A 221 -4.18 -23.02 19.20
CA PRO A 221 -5.42 -22.83 18.47
C PRO A 221 -5.18 -22.44 17.00
N PRO A 222 -6.12 -22.77 16.09
CA PRO A 222 -7.35 -23.51 16.33
C PRO A 222 -7.16 -25.04 16.33
N VAL A 223 -5.93 -25.54 16.17
CA VAL A 223 -5.65 -26.98 16.00
C VAL A 223 -5.70 -27.71 17.33
N GLY A 224 -5.14 -27.13 18.39
CA GLY A 224 -5.23 -27.68 19.74
C GLY A 224 -6.66 -27.58 20.29
N THR A 225 -7.21 -28.70 20.74
CA THR A 225 -8.56 -28.76 21.33
C THR A 225 -8.58 -28.56 22.84
N THR A 226 -7.42 -28.52 23.49
CA THR A 226 -7.26 -28.38 24.95
C THR A 226 -7.60 -26.98 25.49
N TRP A 227 -7.75 -25.98 24.62
CA TRP A 227 -7.92 -24.57 25.01
C TRP A 227 -9.39 -24.15 25.19
N GLY A 228 -10.35 -25.00 24.79
CA GLY A 228 -11.78 -24.72 24.83
C GLY A 228 -12.24 -23.71 23.77
N ASP A 229 -13.55 -23.41 23.76
CA ASP A 229 -14.18 -22.54 22.75
C ASP A 229 -13.74 -21.07 22.87
N GLU A 230 -13.36 -20.62 24.08
CA GLU A 230 -12.82 -19.28 24.35
C GLU A 230 -11.28 -19.25 24.41
N TRP A 231 -10.63 -20.00 23.52
CA TRP A 231 -9.17 -20.15 23.49
C TRP A 231 -8.39 -18.82 23.50
N TRP A 232 -8.97 -17.71 23.00
CA TRP A 232 -8.32 -16.39 23.02
C TRP A 232 -8.11 -15.82 24.44
N ARG A 233 -8.76 -16.37 25.47
CA ARG A 233 -8.55 -16.00 26.87
C ARG A 233 -7.57 -16.90 27.60
N THR A 234 -7.49 -18.17 27.18
CA THR A 234 -6.78 -19.23 27.90
C THR A 234 -5.45 -19.58 27.27
N TRP A 235 -5.30 -19.39 25.95
CA TRP A 235 -4.08 -19.73 25.24
C TRP A 235 -3.05 -18.59 25.29
N ASN A 236 -1.80 -18.97 25.53
CA ASN A 236 -0.63 -18.11 25.33
C ASN A 236 0.60 -18.93 24.92
N TRP A 237 1.62 -18.26 24.37
CA TRP A 237 2.85 -18.92 23.91
C TRP A 237 3.72 -19.49 25.05
N TYR A 238 3.48 -19.10 26.30
CA TYR A 238 4.26 -19.58 27.46
C TYR A 238 3.78 -20.95 27.97
N GLU A 239 2.60 -21.38 27.57
CA GLU A 239 1.98 -22.64 28.01
C GLU A 239 2.26 -23.83 27.10
N LEU A 240 3.15 -23.67 26.11
CA LEU A 240 3.69 -24.78 25.32
C LEU A 240 4.60 -25.64 26.20
N ARG A 241 3.99 -26.56 26.97
CA ARG A 241 4.68 -27.60 27.74
C ARG A 241 4.59 -28.95 27.01
N PRO A 242 5.60 -29.82 27.15
CA PRO A 242 5.45 -31.25 26.91
C PRO A 242 4.46 -31.89 27.89
#